data_AF-A0A914X694-F1
#
_entry.id   AF-A0A914X694-F1
#
_cell.length_a   1.000
_cell.length_b   1.000
_cell.length_c   1.000
_cell.angle_alpha   90.00
_cell.angle_beta   90.00
_cell.angle_gamma   90.00
#
_symmetry.space_group_name_H-M   'P 1'
#
loop_
_entity.id
_entity.type
_entity.pdbx_description
1 polymer ?
#
loop_
_entity_poly.entity_id
_entity_poly.type
_entity_poly.pdbx_seq_one_letter_code
_entity_poly.pdbx_strand_id
1 'polypeptide(L)'
;MTSAVTLVDSLIRDYLVFRGFAGSLKQFDADSKAEKEQKFKVDAITERLCSLISGHDISSLRALWEHLSEKVFAHLDNTQTKHADRLENDLYKLYLANCVQQAKSDKIAEFFEIFASRFHLAEGWSDWFALPYLSTPQERAPFRAYFSKQWQEVFLVSLHNFLSLAFHQMELPALLAYSDQLKGFESDMDVTKTLLNMKAPPPDVVASAEVMDDFASIAHSQSPLINQSSSRSLRSVIRRKFASSTKKAEG
;
A
#
# COMPACT_ATOMS: atom_id res chain seq x y z
N MET A 1 -10.23 -9.34 14.83
CA MET A 1 -9.29 -8.74 13.87
C MET A 1 -9.16 -7.24 14.03
N THR A 2 -10.26 -6.47 14.10
CA THR A 2 -10.22 -5.00 14.28
C THR A 2 -9.44 -4.54 15.51
N SER A 3 -9.52 -5.25 16.63
CA SER A 3 -8.76 -4.94 17.86
C SER A 3 -7.25 -5.21 17.76
N ALA A 4 -6.84 -6.17 16.92
CA ALA A 4 -5.43 -6.47 16.67
C ALA A 4 -4.81 -5.41 15.75
N VAL A 5 -5.57 -4.96 14.74
CA VAL A 5 -5.16 -3.87 13.85
C VAL A 5 -4.96 -2.57 14.62
N THR A 6 -5.91 -2.20 15.48
CA THR A 6 -5.77 -0.98 16.31
C THR A 6 -4.57 -1.02 17.25
N LEU A 7 -4.24 -2.21 17.78
CA LEU A 7 -3.07 -2.40 18.64
C LEU A 7 -1.77 -2.21 17.85
N VAL A 8 -1.64 -2.91 16.72
CA VAL A 8 -0.44 -2.80 15.88
C VAL A 8 -0.26 -1.37 15.35
N ASP A 9 -1.34 -0.69 14.98
CA ASP A 9 -1.28 0.72 14.59
C ASP A 9 -0.79 1.62 15.74
N SER A 10 -1.17 1.33 16.99
CA SER A 10 -0.66 2.05 18.16
C SER A 10 0.84 1.84 18.34
N LEU A 11 1.31 0.60 18.23
CA LEU A 11 2.74 0.27 18.34
C LEU A 11 3.57 0.93 17.24
N ILE A 12 3.05 0.97 16.01
CA ILE A 12 3.70 1.66 14.89
C ILE A 12 3.76 3.16 15.16
N ARG A 13 2.69 3.78 15.68
CA ARG A 13 2.69 5.19 16.07
C ARG A 13 3.76 5.49 17.12
N ASP A 14 3.82 4.71 18.18
CA ASP A 14 4.80 4.89 19.25
C ASP A 14 6.23 4.77 18.73
N TYR A 15 6.49 3.80 17.84
CA TYR A 15 7.79 3.64 17.20
C TYR A 15 8.17 4.84 16.32
N LEU A 16 7.24 5.34 15.49
CA LEU A 16 7.48 6.50 14.63
C LEU A 16 7.73 7.77 15.45
N VAL A 17 7.05 7.95 16.58
CA VAL A 17 7.28 9.04 17.53
C VAL A 17 8.66 8.94 18.16
N PHE A 18 9.04 7.76 18.67
CA PHE A 18 10.34 7.53 19.29
C PHE A 18 11.51 7.82 18.34
N ARG A 19 11.38 7.48 17.05
CA ARG A 19 12.40 7.75 16.03
C ARG A 19 12.38 9.17 15.48
N GLY A 20 11.35 9.97 15.80
CA GLY A 20 11.20 11.35 15.32
C GLY A 20 10.72 11.46 13.86
N PHE A 21 10.08 10.44 13.32
CA PHE A 21 9.60 10.40 11.92
C PHE A 21 8.25 11.12 11.75
N ALA A 22 8.19 12.41 12.09
CA ALA A 22 6.95 13.19 12.09
C ALA A 22 6.24 13.25 10.72
N GLY A 23 6.99 13.26 9.62
CA GLY A 23 6.43 13.21 8.26
C GLY A 23 5.73 11.89 7.96
N SER A 24 6.38 10.77 8.28
CA SER A 24 5.82 9.43 8.10
C SER A 24 4.64 9.18 9.03
N LEU A 25 4.69 9.65 10.28
CA LEU A 25 3.58 9.55 11.23
C LEU A 25 2.32 10.26 10.71
N LYS A 26 2.48 11.49 10.19
CA LYS A 26 1.37 12.25 9.61
C LYS A 26 0.75 11.53 8.41
N GLN A 27 1.58 10.95 7.55
CA GLN A 27 1.09 10.21 6.38
C GLN A 27 0.40 8.91 6.80
N PHE A 28 1.01 8.15 7.74
CA PHE A 28 0.44 6.94 8.31
C PHE A 28 -0.95 7.20 8.92
N ASP A 29 -1.12 8.25 9.73
CA ASP A 29 -2.42 8.60 10.32
C ASP A 29 -3.48 8.99 9.28
N ALA A 30 -3.07 9.57 8.14
CA ALA A 30 -3.98 9.86 7.04
C ALA A 30 -4.42 8.56 6.35
N ASP A 31 -3.46 7.68 6.08
CA ASP A 31 -3.70 6.42 5.38
C ASP A 31 -4.52 5.44 6.23
N SER A 32 -4.25 5.31 7.55
CA SER A 32 -5.04 4.47 8.47
C SER A 32 -6.50 4.93 8.60
N LYS A 33 -6.78 6.22 8.41
CA LYS A 33 -8.17 6.73 8.38
C LYS A 33 -8.87 6.41 7.05
N ALA A 34 -8.12 6.38 5.96
CA ALA A 34 -8.61 6.04 4.61
C ALA A 34 -8.75 4.52 4.38
N GLU A 35 -8.13 3.69 5.22
CA GLU A 35 -7.99 2.23 5.03
C GLU A 35 -9.30 1.42 5.02
N LYS A 36 -10.44 2.00 5.40
CA LYS A 36 -11.74 1.29 5.48
C LYS A 36 -12.26 0.75 4.14
N GLU A 37 -11.56 0.99 3.05
CA GLU A 37 -12.05 0.83 1.69
C GLU A 37 -11.23 -0.20 0.89
N GLN A 38 -11.04 -1.41 1.43
CA GLN A 38 -10.42 -2.52 0.68
C GLN A 38 -11.13 -2.80 -0.66
N LYS A 39 -12.45 -2.53 -0.73
CA LYS A 39 -13.23 -2.55 -1.99
C LYS A 39 -12.73 -1.52 -3.01
N PHE A 40 -12.43 -0.29 -2.56
CA PHE A 40 -11.92 0.76 -3.46
C PHE A 40 -10.53 0.44 -4.00
N LYS A 41 -9.72 -0.35 -3.27
CA LYS A 41 -8.45 -0.87 -3.81
C LYS A 41 -8.70 -1.80 -5.01
N VAL A 42 -9.69 -2.69 -4.91
CA VAL A 42 -10.06 -3.61 -6.01
C VAL A 42 -10.66 -2.85 -7.19
N ASP A 43 -11.54 -1.88 -6.92
CA ASP A 43 -12.10 -1.00 -7.94
C ASP A 43 -11.00 -0.26 -8.69
N ALA A 44 -10.06 0.37 -7.98
CA ALA A 44 -8.94 1.09 -8.58
C ALA A 44 -8.02 0.19 -9.43
N ILE A 45 -7.76 -1.04 -8.99
CA ILE A 45 -6.96 -2.01 -9.77
C ILE A 45 -7.72 -2.41 -11.03
N THR A 46 -9.02 -2.70 -10.92
CA THR A 46 -9.85 -3.09 -12.06
C THR A 46 -9.94 -1.95 -13.09
N GLU A 47 -10.17 -0.72 -12.63
CA GLU A 47 -10.14 0.48 -13.46
C GLU A 47 -8.77 0.68 -14.11
N ARG A 48 -7.67 0.45 -13.38
CA ARG A 48 -6.32 0.54 -13.92
C ARG A 48 -6.09 -0.48 -15.03
N LEU A 49 -6.52 -1.73 -14.86
CA LEU A 49 -6.43 -2.77 -15.89
C LEU A 49 -7.21 -2.34 -17.15
N CYS A 50 -8.45 -1.84 -16.99
CA CYS A 50 -9.26 -1.33 -18.09
C CYS A 50 -8.61 -0.12 -18.80
N SER A 51 -8.00 0.79 -18.04
CA SER A 51 -7.27 1.94 -18.57
C SER A 51 -6.06 1.52 -19.40
N LEU A 52 -5.30 0.52 -18.94
CA LEU A 52 -4.15 -0.03 -19.68
C LEU A 52 -4.58 -0.73 -20.98
N ILE A 53 -5.70 -1.45 -20.94
CA ILE A 53 -6.29 -2.06 -22.14
C ILE A 53 -6.70 -0.99 -23.16
N SER A 54 -7.41 0.05 -22.70
CA SER A 54 -7.86 1.14 -23.57
C SER A 54 -6.68 1.99 -24.09
N GLY A 55 -5.59 2.05 -23.32
CA GLY A 55 -4.34 2.74 -23.67
C GLY A 55 -3.39 1.94 -24.55
N HIS A 56 -3.68 0.66 -24.83
CA HIS A 56 -2.82 -0.24 -25.62
C HIS A 56 -1.39 -0.40 -25.06
N ASP A 57 -1.27 -0.40 -23.73
CA ASP A 57 0.01 -0.62 -23.04
C ASP A 57 0.07 -2.04 -22.47
N ILE A 58 0.47 -2.96 -23.33
CA ILE A 58 0.61 -4.38 -22.98
C ILE A 58 1.73 -4.63 -21.96
N SER A 59 2.81 -3.87 -22.02
CA SER A 59 3.96 -4.05 -21.13
C SER A 59 3.58 -3.75 -19.68
N SER A 60 2.92 -2.62 -19.44
CA SER A 60 2.42 -2.26 -18.11
C SER A 60 1.29 -3.18 -17.66
N LEU A 61 0.43 -3.64 -18.57
CA LEU A 61 -0.65 -4.59 -18.25
C LEU A 61 -0.09 -5.91 -17.71
N ARG A 62 0.91 -6.46 -18.42
CA ARG A 62 1.63 -7.66 -18.00
C ARG A 62 2.31 -7.47 -16.65
N ALA A 63 3.05 -6.38 -16.49
CA ALA A 63 3.76 -6.10 -15.24
C ALA A 63 2.81 -5.98 -14.04
N LEU A 64 1.64 -5.36 -14.23
CA LEU A 64 0.62 -5.26 -13.18
C LEU A 64 0.06 -6.64 -12.81
N TRP A 65 -0.24 -7.48 -13.81
CA TRP A 65 -0.72 -8.84 -13.55
C TRP A 65 0.33 -9.71 -12.85
N GLU A 66 1.59 -9.65 -13.28
CA GLU A 66 2.71 -10.36 -12.64
C GLU A 66 2.90 -9.90 -11.19
N HIS A 67 2.76 -8.61 -10.92
CA HIS A 67 2.80 -8.08 -9.55
C HIS A 67 1.67 -8.64 -8.67
N LEU A 68 0.44 -8.72 -9.20
CA LEU A 68 -0.68 -9.35 -8.50
C LEU A 68 -0.42 -10.85 -8.29
N SER A 69 0.16 -11.52 -9.29
CA SER A 69 0.53 -12.93 -9.19
C SER A 69 1.53 -13.19 -8.06
N GLU A 70 2.58 -12.38 -7.96
CA GLU A 70 3.62 -12.54 -6.96
C GLU A 70 3.17 -12.15 -5.54
N LYS A 71 2.39 -11.08 -5.41
CA LYS A 71 2.05 -10.51 -4.09
C LYS A 71 0.71 -10.97 -3.53
N VAL A 72 -0.26 -11.20 -4.40
CA VAL A 72 -1.64 -11.53 -4.02
C VAL A 72 -1.93 -13.00 -4.28
N PHE A 73 -1.53 -13.53 -5.43
CA PHE A 73 -1.90 -14.89 -5.82
C PHE A 73 -0.99 -15.98 -5.27
N ALA A 74 0.14 -15.61 -4.65
CA ALA A 74 1.13 -16.57 -4.11
C ALA A 74 0.56 -17.55 -3.07
N HIS A 75 -0.53 -17.19 -2.39
CA HIS A 75 -1.16 -17.99 -1.34
C HIS A 75 -2.43 -18.71 -1.80
N LEU A 76 -2.79 -18.59 -3.08
CA LEU A 76 -3.98 -19.23 -3.63
C LEU A 76 -3.80 -20.74 -3.77
N ASP A 77 -4.90 -21.47 -3.62
CA ASP A 77 -4.89 -22.91 -3.89
C ASP A 77 -4.74 -23.21 -5.40
N ASN A 78 -4.43 -24.47 -5.73
CA ASN A 78 -4.25 -24.88 -7.13
C ASN A 78 -5.50 -24.66 -8.02
N THR A 79 -6.70 -24.62 -7.43
CA THR A 79 -7.95 -24.37 -8.18
C THR A 79 -8.08 -22.89 -8.52
N GLN A 80 -7.79 -22.03 -7.55
CA GLN A 80 -7.81 -20.59 -7.65
C GLN A 80 -6.69 -20.07 -8.55
N THR A 81 -5.49 -20.65 -8.49
CA THR A 81 -4.39 -20.34 -9.41
C THR A 81 -4.79 -20.63 -10.86
N LYS A 82 -5.43 -21.78 -11.12
CA LYS A 82 -5.99 -22.07 -12.45
C LYS A 82 -7.09 -21.07 -12.88
N HIS A 83 -7.85 -20.54 -11.93
CA HIS A 83 -8.81 -19.47 -12.21
C HIS A 83 -8.12 -18.15 -12.55
N ALA A 84 -7.04 -17.80 -11.83
CA ALA A 84 -6.19 -16.66 -12.15
C ALA A 84 -5.63 -16.79 -13.58
N ASP A 85 -5.08 -17.94 -13.94
CA ASP A 85 -4.54 -18.19 -15.28
C ASP A 85 -5.61 -18.03 -16.38
N ARG A 86 -6.84 -18.47 -16.11
CA ARG A 86 -7.97 -18.26 -17.06
C ARG A 86 -8.33 -16.78 -17.20
N LEU A 87 -8.40 -16.06 -16.08
CA LEU A 87 -8.67 -14.62 -16.09
C LEU A 87 -7.53 -13.85 -16.78
N GLU A 88 -6.27 -14.24 -16.61
CA GLU A 88 -5.13 -13.67 -17.31
C GLU A 88 -5.28 -13.87 -18.83
N ASN A 89 -5.61 -15.08 -19.26
CA ASN A 89 -5.83 -15.38 -20.67
C ASN A 89 -6.98 -14.56 -21.26
N ASP A 90 -8.10 -14.47 -20.54
CA ASP A 90 -9.25 -13.67 -20.98
C ASP A 90 -8.95 -12.16 -20.97
N LEU A 91 -8.13 -11.68 -20.03
CA LEU A 91 -7.64 -10.29 -20.00
C LEU A 91 -6.84 -9.95 -21.27
N TYR A 92 -5.92 -10.83 -21.69
CA TYR A 92 -5.16 -10.63 -22.92
C TYR A 92 -6.02 -10.74 -24.18
N LYS A 93 -7.03 -11.63 -24.19
CA LYS A 93 -8.00 -11.69 -25.29
C LYS A 93 -8.86 -10.43 -25.37
N LEU A 94 -9.25 -9.86 -24.23
CA LEU A 94 -9.94 -8.57 -24.16
C LEU A 94 -9.05 -7.44 -24.70
N TYR A 95 -7.76 -7.44 -24.36
CA TYR A 95 -6.78 -6.49 -24.92
C TYR A 95 -6.71 -6.59 -26.44
N LEU A 96 -6.57 -7.79 -26.99
CA LEU A 96 -6.52 -8.02 -28.43
C LEU A 96 -7.82 -7.62 -29.13
N ALA A 97 -8.98 -7.95 -28.55
CA ALA A 97 -10.27 -7.54 -29.07
C ALA A 97 -10.39 -6.01 -29.14
N ASN A 98 -9.90 -5.29 -28.13
CA ASN A 98 -9.86 -3.83 -28.11
C ASN A 98 -8.94 -3.27 -29.21
N CYS A 99 -7.73 -3.82 -29.36
CA CYS A 99 -6.80 -3.43 -30.43
C CYS A 99 -7.40 -3.61 -31.83
N VAL A 100 -8.13 -4.70 -32.05
CA VAL A 100 -8.82 -4.97 -33.32
C VAL A 100 -9.94 -3.96 -33.57
N GLN A 101 -10.77 -3.67 -32.56
CA GLN A 101 -11.85 -2.68 -32.68
C GLN A 101 -11.33 -1.27 -33.01
N GLN A 102 -10.14 -0.92 -32.50
CA GLN A 102 -9.48 0.36 -32.77
C GLN A 102 -8.53 0.34 -33.98
N ALA A 103 -8.50 -0.74 -34.75
CA ALA A 103 -7.64 -0.93 -35.92
C ALA A 103 -6.14 -0.69 -35.64
N LYS A 104 -5.65 -1.10 -34.46
CA LYS A 104 -4.25 -0.96 -34.03
C LYS A 104 -3.44 -2.22 -34.33
N SER A 105 -3.18 -2.49 -35.61
CA SER A 105 -2.40 -3.66 -36.06
C SER A 105 -1.00 -3.76 -35.44
N ASP A 106 -0.33 -2.62 -35.27
CA ASP A 106 1.04 -2.57 -34.73
C ASP A 106 1.10 -3.10 -33.29
N LYS A 107 0.06 -2.80 -32.49
CA LYS A 107 -0.07 -3.25 -31.10
C LYS A 107 -0.41 -4.73 -30.98
N ILE A 108 -1.09 -5.27 -31.98
CA ILE A 108 -1.34 -6.71 -32.09
C ILE A 108 -0.03 -7.44 -32.40
N ALA A 109 0.78 -6.90 -33.32
CA ALA A 109 2.11 -7.45 -33.63
C ALA A 109 3.03 -7.40 -32.40
N GLU A 110 3.11 -6.26 -31.72
CA GLU A 110 3.86 -6.09 -30.46
C GLU A 110 3.45 -7.11 -29.40
N PHE A 111 2.15 -7.35 -29.23
CA PHE A 111 1.65 -8.39 -28.33
C PHE A 111 2.20 -9.78 -28.70
N PHE A 112 2.08 -10.19 -29.96
CA PHE A 112 2.55 -11.52 -30.35
C PHE A 112 4.07 -11.64 -30.31
N GLU A 113 4.84 -10.58 -30.56
CA GLU A 113 6.30 -10.61 -30.38
C GLU A 113 6.69 -10.88 -28.92
N ILE A 114 6.03 -10.23 -27.96
CA ILE A 114 6.31 -10.38 -26.52
C ILE A 114 5.90 -11.78 -26.03
N PHE A 115 4.75 -12.28 -26.49
CA PHE A 115 4.14 -13.49 -25.94
C PHE A 115 4.27 -14.76 -26.78
N ALA A 116 4.81 -14.71 -28.00
CA ALA A 116 4.92 -15.87 -28.89
C ALA A 116 5.61 -17.07 -28.20
N SER A 117 6.68 -16.83 -27.47
CA SER A 117 7.40 -17.87 -26.72
C SER A 117 6.62 -18.41 -25.52
N ARG A 118 5.71 -17.63 -24.93
CA ARG A 118 4.87 -18.05 -23.79
C ARG A 118 3.63 -18.83 -24.25
N PHE A 119 3.03 -18.47 -25.39
CA PHE A 119 1.77 -19.06 -25.85
C PHE A 119 1.90 -20.21 -26.85
N HIS A 120 3.09 -20.50 -27.41
CA HIS A 120 3.25 -21.60 -28.37
C HIS A 120 2.87 -22.98 -27.82
N LEU A 121 2.85 -23.16 -26.49
CA LEU A 121 2.46 -24.39 -25.80
C LEU A 121 1.08 -24.31 -25.12
N ALA A 122 0.42 -23.15 -25.17
CA ALA A 122 -0.83 -22.91 -24.46
C ALA A 122 -2.05 -23.28 -25.32
N GLU A 123 -2.88 -24.20 -24.82
CA GLU A 123 -4.12 -24.60 -25.49
C GLU A 123 -5.05 -23.38 -25.72
N GLY A 124 -5.60 -23.27 -26.92
CA GLY A 124 -6.58 -22.23 -27.28
C GLY A 124 -5.98 -20.90 -27.81
N TRP A 125 -4.65 -20.77 -27.90
CA TRP A 125 -3.99 -19.62 -28.54
C TRP A 125 -3.68 -19.81 -30.01
N SER A 126 -3.68 -21.06 -30.52
CA SER A 126 -3.41 -21.40 -31.93
C SER A 126 -4.21 -20.55 -32.91
N ASP A 127 -5.51 -20.43 -32.64
CA ASP A 127 -6.43 -19.71 -33.52
C ASP A 127 -6.19 -18.20 -33.45
N TRP A 128 -5.81 -17.69 -32.27
CA TRP A 128 -5.54 -16.27 -32.04
C TRP A 128 -4.28 -15.79 -32.76
N PHE A 129 -3.30 -16.64 -33.06
CA PHE A 129 -2.15 -16.25 -33.90
C PHE A 129 -2.56 -15.89 -35.34
N ALA A 130 -3.72 -16.37 -35.82
CA ALA A 130 -4.25 -15.98 -37.12
C ALA A 130 -4.90 -14.59 -37.10
N LEU A 131 -5.16 -14.00 -35.93
CA LEU A 131 -5.89 -12.74 -35.74
C LEU A 131 -5.37 -11.58 -36.60
N PRO A 132 -4.05 -11.32 -36.73
CA PRO A 132 -3.52 -10.22 -37.54
C PRO A 132 -3.86 -10.34 -39.04
N TYR A 133 -4.16 -11.56 -39.50
CA TYR A 133 -4.40 -11.88 -40.91
C TYR A 133 -5.91 -11.97 -41.24
N LEU A 134 -6.78 -11.79 -40.24
CA LEU A 134 -8.24 -11.87 -40.41
C LEU A 134 -8.83 -10.49 -40.68
N SER A 135 -9.60 -10.37 -41.76
CA SER A 135 -10.29 -9.11 -42.11
C SER A 135 -11.52 -8.83 -41.23
N THR A 136 -12.21 -9.87 -40.74
CA THR A 136 -13.42 -9.76 -39.90
C THR A 136 -13.42 -10.76 -38.74
N PRO A 137 -12.50 -10.64 -37.77
CA PRO A 137 -12.41 -11.57 -36.63
C PRO A 137 -13.69 -11.54 -35.76
N GLN A 138 -14.39 -10.41 -35.68
CA GLN A 138 -15.61 -10.23 -34.91
C GLN A 138 -16.80 -11.13 -35.34
N GLU A 139 -16.80 -11.67 -36.57
CA GLU A 139 -17.87 -12.51 -37.09
C GLU A 139 -17.56 -14.01 -37.01
N ARG A 140 -16.29 -14.37 -36.77
CA ARG A 140 -15.82 -15.77 -36.82
C ARG A 140 -15.76 -16.38 -35.42
N ALA A 141 -16.17 -17.65 -35.30
CA ALA A 141 -15.87 -18.44 -34.11
C ALA A 141 -14.37 -18.85 -34.13
N PRO A 142 -13.68 -18.90 -32.97
CA PRO A 142 -14.18 -18.70 -31.60
C PRO A 142 -14.21 -17.23 -31.13
N PHE A 143 -13.73 -16.27 -31.94
CA PHE A 143 -13.49 -14.89 -31.50
C PHE A 143 -14.76 -14.10 -31.20
N ARG A 144 -15.85 -14.33 -31.96
CA ARG A 144 -17.10 -13.56 -31.89
C ARG A 144 -17.61 -13.30 -30.46
N ALA A 145 -17.48 -14.28 -29.56
CA ALA A 145 -17.93 -14.14 -28.18
C ALA A 145 -17.17 -13.02 -27.42
N TYR A 146 -15.86 -12.92 -27.64
CA TYR A 146 -14.95 -11.96 -26.99
C TYR A 146 -15.19 -10.50 -27.43
N PHE A 147 -15.77 -10.30 -28.61
CA PHE A 147 -16.15 -8.98 -29.11
C PHE A 147 -17.50 -8.49 -28.58
N SER A 148 -18.28 -9.35 -27.91
CA SER A 148 -19.58 -8.97 -27.37
C SER A 148 -19.44 -8.16 -26.08
N LYS A 149 -20.19 -7.06 -25.97
CA LYS A 149 -20.21 -6.23 -24.75
C LYS A 149 -20.64 -7.02 -23.52
N GLN A 150 -21.58 -7.95 -23.69
CA GLN A 150 -22.04 -8.84 -22.62
C GLN A 150 -20.89 -9.68 -22.05
N TRP A 151 -20.05 -10.27 -22.91
CA TRP A 151 -18.90 -11.03 -22.44
C TRP A 151 -17.92 -10.14 -21.66
N GLN A 152 -17.64 -8.92 -22.15
CA GLN A 152 -16.76 -7.98 -21.46
C GLN A 152 -17.27 -7.61 -20.07
N GLU A 153 -18.57 -7.30 -19.94
CA GLU A 153 -19.20 -6.98 -18.65
C GLU A 153 -19.13 -8.16 -17.67
N VAL A 154 -19.46 -9.37 -18.14
CA VAL A 154 -19.38 -10.60 -17.32
C VAL A 154 -17.95 -10.89 -16.88
N PHE A 155 -16.98 -10.71 -17.78
CA PHE A 155 -15.56 -10.88 -17.48
C PHE A 155 -15.11 -9.89 -16.39
N LEU A 156 -15.43 -8.60 -16.53
CA LEU A 156 -15.03 -7.59 -15.55
C LEU A 156 -15.63 -7.83 -14.16
N VAL A 157 -16.90 -8.25 -14.10
CA VAL A 157 -17.53 -8.63 -12.82
C VAL A 157 -16.82 -9.84 -12.21
N SER A 158 -16.47 -10.84 -13.02
CA SER A 158 -15.77 -12.04 -12.56
C SER A 158 -14.36 -11.71 -12.07
N LEU A 159 -13.64 -10.86 -12.79
CA LEU A 159 -12.31 -10.36 -12.43
C LEU A 159 -12.35 -9.60 -11.10
N HIS A 160 -13.31 -8.68 -10.94
CA HIS A 160 -13.48 -7.91 -9.71
C HIS A 160 -13.77 -8.82 -8.51
N ASN A 161 -14.69 -9.78 -8.68
CA ASN A 161 -15.04 -10.74 -7.63
C ASN A 161 -13.84 -11.62 -7.26
N PHE A 162 -13.08 -12.08 -8.25
CA PHE A 162 -11.88 -12.88 -8.03
C PHE A 162 -10.80 -12.09 -7.29
N LEU A 163 -10.50 -10.86 -7.73
CA LEU A 163 -9.55 -9.99 -7.05
C LEU A 163 -10.02 -9.74 -5.62
N SER A 164 -11.29 -9.39 -5.42
CA SER A 164 -11.87 -9.25 -4.08
C SER A 164 -11.58 -10.49 -3.23
N LEU A 165 -11.87 -11.70 -3.70
CA LEU A 165 -11.59 -12.93 -2.97
C LEU A 165 -10.09 -13.10 -2.67
N ALA A 166 -9.22 -12.92 -3.66
CA ALA A 166 -7.78 -13.07 -3.51
C ALA A 166 -7.20 -12.07 -2.49
N PHE A 167 -7.66 -10.82 -2.50
CA PHE A 167 -7.28 -9.80 -1.52
C PHE A 167 -7.75 -10.13 -0.09
N HIS A 168 -8.86 -10.86 0.09
CA HIS A 168 -9.31 -11.32 1.42
C HIS A 168 -8.51 -12.51 1.94
N GLN A 169 -7.87 -13.28 1.05
CA GLN A 169 -7.07 -14.46 1.40
C GLN A 169 -5.59 -14.16 1.60
N MET A 170 -5.16 -12.91 1.39
CA MET A 170 -3.79 -12.52 1.71
C MET A 170 -3.48 -12.76 3.18
N GLU A 171 -2.33 -13.38 3.44
CA GLU A 171 -1.89 -13.69 4.80
C GLU A 171 -1.78 -12.42 5.64
N LEU A 172 -2.16 -12.59 6.91
CA LEU A 172 -2.11 -11.51 7.88
C LEU A 172 -0.64 -11.09 8.08
N PRO A 173 -0.29 -9.79 7.99
CA PRO A 173 1.07 -9.31 8.22
C PRO A 173 1.67 -9.86 9.53
N ALA A 174 2.97 -10.17 9.54
CA ALA A 174 3.62 -10.79 10.68
C ALA A 174 3.36 -10.07 12.02
N LEU A 175 3.36 -8.73 12.04
CA LEU A 175 3.06 -7.94 13.24
C LEU A 175 1.64 -8.20 13.78
N LEU A 176 0.68 -8.41 12.89
CA LEU A 176 -0.68 -8.77 13.27
C LEU A 176 -0.77 -10.24 13.71
N ALA A 177 0.06 -11.13 13.14
CA ALA A 177 0.17 -12.51 13.62
C ALA A 177 0.71 -12.59 15.06
N TYR A 178 1.60 -11.67 15.44
CA TYR A 178 2.12 -11.55 16.82
C TYR A 178 1.25 -10.70 17.76
N SER A 179 0.13 -10.13 17.30
CA SER A 179 -0.69 -9.21 18.10
C SER A 179 -1.16 -9.80 19.43
N ASP A 180 -1.46 -11.10 19.47
CA ASP A 180 -1.88 -11.76 20.72
C ASP A 180 -0.73 -11.95 21.71
N GLN A 181 0.51 -12.12 21.23
CA GLN A 181 1.70 -12.12 22.09
C GLN A 181 2.04 -10.70 22.56
N LEU A 182 1.84 -9.69 21.70
CA LEU A 182 2.08 -8.28 22.01
C LEU A 182 1.12 -7.72 23.07
N LYS A 183 -0.15 -8.16 23.10
CA LYS A 183 -1.10 -7.82 24.18
C LYS A 183 -0.59 -8.22 25.57
N GLY A 184 0.08 -9.37 25.67
CA GLY A 184 0.68 -9.84 26.92
C GLY A 184 1.78 -8.90 27.43
N PHE A 185 2.59 -8.37 26.53
CA PHE A 185 3.63 -7.40 26.87
C PHE A 185 3.08 -6.05 27.32
N GLU A 186 1.99 -5.55 26.72
CA GLU A 186 1.33 -4.32 27.20
C GLU A 186 0.73 -4.51 28.59
N SER A 187 0.08 -5.64 28.87
CA SER A 187 -0.44 -5.92 30.22
C SER A 187 0.68 -5.96 31.26
N ASP A 188 1.84 -6.53 30.94
CA ASP A 188 2.98 -6.56 31.87
C ASP A 188 3.64 -5.18 32.03
N MET A 189 3.69 -4.36 30.97
CA MET A 189 4.22 -3.00 31.00
C MET A 189 3.28 -2.04 31.75
N ASP A 190 1.97 -2.19 31.61
CA ASP A 190 0.98 -1.41 32.35
C ASP A 190 0.88 -1.87 33.81
N VAL A 191 1.01 -3.16 34.11
CA VAL A 191 1.11 -3.64 35.50
C VAL A 191 2.36 -3.07 36.18
N THR A 192 3.51 -3.07 35.51
CA THR A 192 4.73 -2.46 36.07
C THR A 192 4.63 -0.94 36.22
N LYS A 193 4.04 -0.23 35.25
CA LYS A 193 3.72 1.21 35.41
C LYS A 193 2.72 1.47 36.54
N THR A 194 1.70 0.62 36.70
CA THR A 194 0.67 0.77 37.74
C THR A 194 1.23 0.46 39.13
N LEU A 195 2.11 -0.54 39.24
CA LEU A 195 2.87 -0.82 40.47
C LEU A 195 3.84 0.31 40.82
N LEU A 196 4.45 0.96 39.82
CA LEU A 196 5.27 2.16 40.03
C LEU A 196 4.43 3.42 40.35
N ASN A 197 3.16 3.45 39.94
CA ASN A 197 2.23 4.57 40.14
C ASN A 197 1.30 4.37 41.37
N MET A 198 1.34 3.21 42.03
CA MET A 198 0.78 3.01 43.38
C MET A 198 1.65 3.79 44.37
N LYS A 199 1.27 5.05 44.54
CA LYS A 199 1.66 6.03 45.55
C LYS A 199 2.27 5.39 46.80
N ALA A 200 3.60 5.49 46.93
CA ALA A 200 4.23 5.44 48.25
C ALA A 200 3.51 6.48 49.16
N PRO A 201 3.17 6.13 50.42
CA PRO A 201 2.56 7.09 51.33
C PRO A 201 3.44 8.35 51.38
N PRO A 202 2.85 9.55 51.42
CA PRO A 202 3.63 10.77 51.37
C PRO A 202 4.64 10.74 52.52
N PRO A 203 5.95 10.89 52.26
CA PRO A 203 6.82 11.34 53.32
C PRO A 203 6.34 12.73 53.70
N ASP A 204 6.26 13.02 55.01
CA ASP A 204 6.15 14.39 55.50
C ASP A 204 7.37 15.18 54.99
N VAL A 205 7.25 15.80 53.82
CA VAL A 205 8.33 16.61 53.24
C VAL A 205 8.15 18.04 53.70
N VAL A 206 8.82 18.35 54.80
CA VAL A 206 9.47 19.65 54.95
C VAL A 206 10.35 19.82 53.72
N ALA A 207 9.98 20.71 52.81
CA ALA A 207 10.73 21.02 51.60
C ALA A 207 12.15 21.47 52.00
N SER A 208 13.08 20.53 51.93
CA SER A 208 14.50 20.80 52.19
C SER A 208 15.11 21.37 50.92
N ALA A 209 15.90 22.42 51.07
CA ALA A 209 16.46 23.25 50.01
C ALA A 209 17.36 22.50 48.99
N GLU A 210 17.68 21.22 49.22
CA GLU A 210 18.54 20.41 48.34
C GLU A 210 17.92 20.13 46.96
N VAL A 211 16.59 20.04 46.82
CA VAL A 211 15.96 19.72 45.51
C VAL A 211 16.12 20.85 44.48
N MET A 212 16.40 22.08 44.93
CA MET A 212 16.59 23.23 44.05
C MET A 212 17.99 23.25 43.40
N ASP A 213 18.97 22.54 43.99
CA ASP A 213 20.33 22.46 43.46
C ASP A 213 20.48 21.41 42.34
N ASP A 214 19.63 20.38 42.30
CA ASP A 214 19.68 19.35 41.26
C ASP A 214 19.24 19.87 39.88
N PHE A 215 18.21 20.73 39.83
CA PHE A 215 17.80 21.39 38.59
C PHE A 215 18.85 22.40 38.10
N ALA A 216 19.55 23.07 39.02
CA ALA A 216 20.67 23.95 38.70
C ALA A 216 21.90 23.15 38.21
N SER A 217 22.15 21.97 38.78
CA SER A 217 23.26 21.08 38.41
C SER A 217 23.11 20.53 36.99
N ILE A 218 21.88 20.21 36.55
CA ILE A 218 21.61 19.80 35.16
C ILE A 218 21.88 20.96 34.18
N ALA A 219 21.52 22.19 34.54
CA ALA A 219 21.77 23.37 33.73
C ALA A 219 23.25 23.79 33.67
N HIS A 220 24.02 23.52 34.73
CA HIS A 220 25.43 23.92 34.85
C HIS A 220 26.46 22.86 34.48
N SER A 221 26.04 21.62 34.17
CA SER A 221 26.94 20.54 33.71
C SER A 221 27.57 20.74 32.31
N GLN A 222 27.43 21.91 31.68
CA GLN A 222 28.16 22.22 30.45
C GLN A 222 29.50 22.92 30.74
N SER A 223 30.59 22.18 30.56
CA SER A 223 31.96 22.70 30.46
C SER A 223 32.82 21.77 29.57
N PRO A 224 33.89 22.28 28.92
CA PRO A 224 33.89 22.37 27.46
C PRO A 224 34.99 21.55 26.76
N LEU A 225 34.66 20.86 25.68
CA LEU A 225 35.58 20.51 24.60
C LEU A 225 34.86 20.57 23.23
N ILE A 226 35.16 21.65 22.49
CA ILE A 226 35.30 21.81 21.02
C ILE A 226 35.22 20.46 20.27
N ASN A 227 34.48 20.17 19.20
CA ASN A 227 33.93 20.84 18.00
C ASN A 227 32.99 19.75 17.40
N GLN A 228 31.93 19.94 16.61
CA GLN A 228 31.74 20.86 15.50
C GLN A 228 30.28 20.71 15.02
N SER A 229 29.72 21.85 14.60
CA SER A 229 28.55 22.00 13.73
C SER A 229 27.13 21.96 14.34
N SER A 230 26.49 23.13 14.18
CA SER A 230 25.05 23.32 14.03
C SER A 230 24.22 23.59 15.29
N SER A 231 24.75 24.46 16.16
CA SER A 231 23.92 25.36 16.95
C SER A 231 23.24 26.40 16.04
N ARG A 232 22.25 25.99 15.24
CA ARG A 232 21.18 26.92 14.85
C ARG A 232 20.36 27.17 16.11
N SER A 233 20.86 28.11 16.92
CA SER A 233 20.34 28.46 18.23
C SER A 233 18.81 28.59 18.17
N LEU A 234 18.09 27.93 19.07
CA LEU A 234 16.64 28.07 19.25
C LEU A 234 16.21 29.53 19.33
N ARG A 235 17.10 30.42 19.80
CA ARG A 235 16.92 31.87 19.79
C ARG A 235 16.70 32.45 18.38
N SER A 236 17.36 31.89 17.37
CA SER A 236 17.19 32.29 15.96
C SER A 236 15.86 31.82 15.36
N VAL A 237 15.33 30.68 15.81
CA VAL A 237 14.03 30.14 15.39
C VAL A 237 12.89 30.92 16.03
N ILE A 238 13.01 31.22 17.32
CA ILE A 238 12.05 32.04 18.07
C ILE A 238 12.02 33.47 17.51
N ARG A 239 13.19 34.10 17.30
CA ARG A 239 13.25 35.45 16.71
C ARG A 239 12.61 35.50 15.31
N ARG A 240 12.75 34.45 14.49
CA ARG A 240 12.22 34.44 13.12
C ARG A 240 10.69 34.28 13.06
N LYS A 241 10.07 33.55 14.00
CA LYS A 241 8.59 33.39 14.06
C LYS A 241 7.87 34.59 14.69
N PHE A 242 8.52 35.32 15.59
CA PHE A 242 7.92 36.51 16.21
C PHE A 242 8.21 37.82 15.43
N ALA A 243 9.26 37.87 14.60
CA ALA A 243 9.54 39.03 13.75
C ALA A 243 8.69 39.12 12.47
N SER A 244 8.02 38.03 12.06
CA SER A 244 7.14 38.05 10.87
C SER A 244 5.73 38.60 11.15
N SER A 245 5.42 38.96 12.40
CA SER A 245 4.08 39.43 12.79
C SER A 245 3.95 40.96 12.89
N THR A 246 5.00 41.74 12.58
CA THR A 246 5.01 43.21 12.80
C THR A 246 5.34 44.06 11.55
N LYS A 247 5.30 43.50 10.34
CA LYS A 247 5.35 44.30 9.09
C LYS A 247 4.09 44.11 8.25
N LYS A 248 2.97 44.63 8.76
CA LYS A 248 1.78 44.97 7.96
C LYS A 248 0.92 46.02 8.68
N ALA A 249 1.52 47.16 8.98
CA ALA A 249 0.83 48.41 9.27
C ALA A 249 1.83 49.55 9.04
N GLU A 250 1.41 50.57 8.30
CA GLU A 250 2.11 51.82 7.95
C GLU A 250 3.10 51.75 6.77
N GLY A 251 2.65 52.33 5.64
CA GLY A 251 3.41 52.58 4.42
C GLY A 251 2.67 52.16 3.17
#